data_AF-A0A8S2S130-F1
#
_entry.id   AF-A0A8S2S130-F1
#
_cell.length_a   1.000
_cell.length_b   1.000
_cell.length_c   1.000
_cell.angle_alpha   90.00
_cell.angle_beta   90.00
_cell.angle_gamma   90.00
#
_symmetry.space_group_name_H-M   'P 1'
#
loop_
_entity.id
_entity.type
_entity.pdbx_description
1 polymer ?
#
loop_
_entity_poly.entity_id
_entity_poly.type
_entity_poly.pdbx_seq_one_letter_code
_entity_poly.pdbx_strand_id
1 'polypeptide(L)'
;MNTFTDAYDKKIRPWMDKIDQARSLLSSNDDGITLPNVVVVGDQSSGKSTLLEALSLVELPKGSGIVTRCPLVLRLRRSDVRRLYRLNGNNKTLLDEK
;
A
#
# COMPACT_ATOMS: atom_id res chain seq x y z
N MET A 1 16.48 3.04 -20.60
CA MET A 1 15.96 2.12 -19.56
C MET A 1 16.96 2.10 -18.43
N ASN A 2 16.55 2.45 -17.21
CA ASN A 2 17.45 2.51 -16.07
C ASN A 2 17.83 1.09 -15.66
N THR A 3 19.07 0.70 -15.91
CA THR A 3 19.63 -0.64 -15.65
C THR A 3 19.40 -1.13 -14.21
N PHE A 4 19.33 -0.19 -13.26
CA PHE A 4 18.98 -0.47 -11.86
C PHE A 4 17.56 -1.01 -11.71
N THR A 5 16.59 -0.40 -12.40
CA THR A 5 15.18 -0.80 -12.36
C THR A 5 15.01 -2.20 -12.93
N ASP A 6 15.71 -2.53 -14.02
CA ASP A 6 15.60 -3.86 -14.64
C ASP A 6 16.19 -4.97 -13.74
N ALA A 7 17.32 -4.69 -13.08
CA ALA A 7 17.93 -5.62 -12.13
C ALA A 7 17.06 -5.81 -10.87
N TYR A 8 16.48 -4.72 -10.35
CA TYR A 8 15.52 -4.74 -9.24
C TYR A 8 14.26 -5.52 -9.62
N ASP A 9 13.70 -5.24 -10.79
CA ASP A 9 12.49 -5.87 -11.31
C ASP A 9 12.66 -7.38 -11.43
N LYS A 10 13.80 -7.83 -11.96
CA LYS A 10 14.06 -9.26 -12.15
C LYS A 10 14.32 -10.01 -10.84
N LYS A 11 14.98 -9.38 -9.87
CA LYS A 11 15.41 -10.07 -8.64
C LYS A 11 14.43 -9.91 -7.48
N ILE A 12 13.88 -8.72 -7.27
CA ILE A 12 13.17 -8.36 -6.04
C ILE A 12 11.65 -8.48 -6.19
N ARG A 13 11.09 -8.11 -7.35
CA ARG A 13 9.63 -8.21 -7.56
C ARG A 13 9.05 -9.60 -7.33
N PRO A 14 9.66 -10.70 -7.81
CA PRO A 14 9.10 -12.03 -7.58
C PRO A 14 8.95 -12.36 -6.09
N TRP A 15 9.83 -11.83 -5.24
CA TRP A 15 9.73 -12.00 -3.78
C TRP A 15 8.63 -11.12 -3.17
N MET A 16 8.48 -9.88 -3.63
CA MET A 16 7.37 -9.02 -3.21
C MET A 16 6.03 -9.68 -3.55
N ASP A 17 5.87 -10.20 -4.78
CA ASP A 17 4.64 -10.88 -5.20
C ASP A 17 4.35 -12.13 -4.37
N LYS A 18 5.37 -12.91 -4.00
CA LYS A 18 5.23 -14.08 -3.11
C LYS A 18 4.78 -13.70 -1.70
N ILE A 19 5.35 -12.64 -1.10
CA ILE A 19 4.92 -12.16 0.22
C ILE A 19 3.44 -11.79 0.19
N ASP A 20 2.99 -11.22 -0.92
CA ASP A 20 1.63 -10.78 -1.09
C ASP A 20 0.61 -11.89 -1.38
N GLN A 21 1.03 -12.91 -2.12
CA GLN A 21 0.27 -14.17 -2.21
C GLN A 21 0.15 -14.82 -0.83
N ALA A 22 1.25 -14.90 -0.08
CA ALA A 22 1.23 -15.44 1.29
C ALA A 22 0.29 -14.66 2.21
N ARG A 23 0.28 -13.31 2.14
CA ARG A 23 -0.69 -12.49 2.90
C ARG A 23 -2.12 -12.88 2.57
N SER A 24 -2.45 -13.05 1.28
CA SER A 24 -3.82 -13.39 0.88
C SER A 24 -4.27 -14.75 1.40
N LEU A 25 -3.35 -15.72 1.51
CA LEU A 25 -3.65 -17.07 2.00
C LEU A 25 -3.75 -17.11 3.53
N LEU A 26 -2.86 -16.39 4.22
CA LEU A 26 -2.78 -16.37 5.67
C LEU A 26 -3.78 -15.41 6.34
N SER A 27 -4.50 -14.58 5.57
CA SER A 27 -5.49 -13.63 6.10
C SER A 27 -6.66 -14.30 6.83
N SER A 28 -6.81 -15.62 6.71
CA SER A 28 -7.96 -16.37 7.24
C SER A 28 -7.67 -17.15 8.52
N ASN A 29 -6.41 -17.30 8.95
CA ASN A 29 -6.07 -18.21 10.04
C ASN A 29 -5.13 -17.58 11.06
N ASP A 30 -5.41 -17.89 12.32
CA ASP A 30 -4.72 -17.54 13.57
C ASP A 30 -3.32 -18.20 13.66
N ASP A 31 -2.59 -18.27 12.55
CA ASP A 31 -1.40 -19.12 12.38
C ASP A 31 -0.14 -18.53 13.04
N GLY A 32 -0.23 -17.36 13.68
CA GLY A 32 0.90 -16.68 14.34
C GLY A 32 2.02 -16.21 13.40
N ILE A 33 1.86 -16.39 12.08
CA ILE A 33 2.86 -16.02 11.08
C ILE A 33 2.73 -14.53 10.74
N THR A 34 3.76 -13.76 11.09
CA THR A 34 3.87 -12.35 10.71
C THR A 34 4.66 -12.22 9.41
N LEU A 35 4.07 -11.57 8.40
CA LEU A 35 4.75 -11.25 7.15
C LEU A 35 5.42 -9.87 7.25
N PRO A 36 6.57 -9.66 6.60
CA PRO A 36 7.34 -8.42 6.74
C PRO A 36 6.55 -7.23 6.22
N ASN A 37 6.38 -6.18 7.03
CA ASN A 37 5.71 -4.93 6.66
C ASN A 37 6.63 -3.74 6.94
N VAL A 38 6.46 -2.66 6.18
CA VAL A 38 7.11 -1.38 6.46
C VAL A 38 6.12 -0.50 7.20
N VAL A 39 6.54 0.04 8.35
CA VAL A 39 5.74 0.96 9.17
C VAL A 39 6.37 2.33 9.09
N VAL A 40 5.55 3.34 8.82
CA VAL A 40 5.96 4.75 8.82
C VAL A 40 5.67 5.36 10.18
N VAL A 41 6.71 5.82 10.87
CA VAL A 41 6.63 6.42 12.21
C VAL A 41 7.31 7.79 12.22
N GLY A 42 6.90 8.66 13.14
CA GLY A 42 7.53 9.96 13.36
C GLY A 42 6.58 11.04 13.87
N ASP A 43 7.16 12.12 14.38
CA ASP A 43 6.47 13.22 15.08
C ASP A 43 5.40 13.90 14.24
N GLN A 44 4.45 14.58 14.89
CA GLN A 44 3.43 15.37 14.20
C GLN A 44 4.09 16.36 13.22
N SER A 45 3.50 16.53 12.03
CA SER A 45 3.99 17.44 10.99
C SER A 45 5.32 17.06 10.31
N SER A 46 5.88 15.87 10.54
CA SER A 46 7.12 15.39 9.88
C SER A 46 6.97 14.97 8.41
N GLY A 47 5.83 15.23 7.77
CA GLY A 47 5.61 14.90 6.35
C GLY A 47 5.25 13.45 6.04
N LYS A 48 4.91 12.62 7.04
CA LYS A 48 4.48 11.20 6.84
C LYS A 48 3.37 11.06 5.80
N SER A 49 2.30 11.86 5.91
CA SER A 49 1.18 11.82 4.97
C SER A 49 1.65 12.24 3.57
N THR A 50 2.47 13.28 3.46
CA THR A 50 3.04 13.74 2.19
C THR A 50 3.90 12.67 1.51
N LEU A 51 4.71 11.93 2.27
CA LEU A 51 5.49 10.81 1.74
C LEU A 51 4.58 9.68 1.24
N LEU A 52 3.54 9.33 1.99
CA LEU A 52 2.58 8.30 1.59
C LEU A 52 1.75 8.74 0.37
N GLU A 53 1.40 10.01 0.25
CA GLU A 53 0.76 10.61 -0.93
C GLU A 53 1.67 10.52 -2.16
N ALA A 54 2.95 10.90 -2.01
CA ALA A 54 3.91 10.84 -3.10
C ALA A 54 4.16 9.40 -3.60
N LEU A 55 4.16 8.42 -2.70
CA LEU A 55 4.33 7.00 -3.05
C LEU A 55 3.06 6.37 -3.65
N SER A 56 1.89 6.71 -3.10
CA SER A 56 0.61 6.12 -3.51
C SER A 56 -0.08 6.81 -4.67
N LEU A 57 0.27 8.08 -4.92
CA LEU A 57 -0.44 8.97 -5.83
C LEU A 57 -1.92 9.15 -5.47
N VAL A 58 -2.25 8.98 -4.18
CA VAL A 58 -3.58 9.18 -3.62
C VAL A 58 -3.50 10.25 -2.56
N GLU A 59 -4.43 11.21 -2.61
CA GLU A 59 -4.55 12.24 -1.57
C GLU A 59 -5.04 11.62 -0.26
N LEU A 60 -4.35 11.92 0.83
CA LEU A 60 -4.75 11.52 2.17
C LEU A 60 -5.44 12.69 2.87
N PRO A 61 -6.26 12.43 3.90
CA PRO A 61 -6.86 13.49 4.69
C PRO A 61 -5.79 14.45 5.22
N LYS A 62 -6.06 15.76 5.14
CA LYS A 62 -5.24 16.87 5.66
C LYS A 62 -6.09 17.72 6.59
N GLY A 63 -5.48 18.26 7.64
CA GLY A 63 -6.18 19.10 8.62
C GLY A 63 -5.27 19.54 9.76
N SER A 64 -5.79 20.37 10.65
CA SER A 64 -5.11 20.75 11.88
C SER A 64 -5.15 19.63 12.93
N GLY A 65 -4.15 19.58 13.81
CA GLY A 65 -4.05 18.56 14.85
C GLY A 65 -3.64 17.18 14.34
N ILE A 66 -4.13 16.12 15.00
CA ILE A 66 -3.85 14.72 14.63
C ILE A 66 -4.82 14.29 13.53
N VAL A 67 -4.27 14.01 12.35
CA VAL A 67 -5.05 13.68 11.16
C VAL A 67 -5.27 12.17 11.00
N THR A 68 -4.23 11.38 11.18
CA THR A 68 -4.31 9.90 11.08
C THR A 68 -4.74 9.32 12.42
N ARG A 69 -6.05 9.12 12.62
CA ARG A 69 -6.63 8.60 13.87
C ARG A 69 -6.89 7.09 13.86
N CYS A 70 -6.62 6.42 12.75
CA CYS A 70 -6.65 4.97 12.62
C CYS A 70 -5.46 4.49 11.78
N PRO A 71 -4.99 3.24 11.97
CA PRO A 71 -3.94 2.68 11.12
C PRO A 71 -4.35 2.68 9.65
N LEU A 72 -3.53 3.27 8.79
CA LEU A 72 -3.68 3.23 7.34
C LEU A 72 -2.76 2.15 6.78
N VAL A 73 -3.33 1.15 6.11
CA VAL A 73 -2.56 0.12 5.40
C VAL A 73 -2.51 0.46 3.92
N LEU A 74 -1.33 0.83 3.43
CA LEU A 74 -1.11 1.10 2.00
C LEU A 74 -0.52 -0.14 1.32
N ARG A 75 -1.22 -0.66 0.30
CA ARG A 75 -0.74 -1.78 -0.53
C ARG A 75 -0.49 -1.29 -1.95
N LEU A 76 0.78 -1.19 -2.32
CA LEU A 76 1.19 -0.72 -3.65
C LEU A 76 1.41 -1.91 -4.59
N ARG A 77 0.73 -1.88 -5.74
CA ARG A 77 0.81 -2.89 -6.79
C ARG A 77 1.07 -2.21 -8.12
N ARG A 78 1.98 -2.75 -8.92
CA ARG A 78 2.14 -2.31 -10.30
C ARG A 78 0.91 -2.74 -11.09
N SER A 79 0.34 -1.81 -11.84
CA SER A 79 -0.76 -2.04 -12.76
C SER A 79 -0.54 -1.11 -13.94
N ASP A 80 -0.76 -1.60 -15.16
CA ASP A 80 -0.67 -0.77 -16.36
C ASP A 80 -1.91 0.14 -16.51
N VAL A 81 -2.95 -0.12 -15.71
CA VAL A 81 -4.21 0.64 -15.72
C VAL A 81 -4.52 1.12 -14.31
N ARG A 82 -4.76 2.42 -14.15
CA ARG A 82 -5.34 2.99 -12.93
C ARG A 82 -6.82 2.67 -12.88
N ARG A 83 -7.30 2.14 -11.76
CA ARG A 83 -8.72 1.88 -11.52
C ARG A 83 -9.05 2.21 -10.08
N LEU A 84 -10.07 3.05 -9.88
CA LEU A 84 -10.52 3.42 -8.56
C LEU A 84 -11.64 2.48 -8.11
N TYR A 85 -11.54 1.98 -6.89
CA TYR A 85 -12.53 1.08 -6.33
C TYR A 85 -12.88 1.47 -4.90
N ARG A 86 -14.15 1.30 -4.55
CA ARG A 86 -14.61 1.24 -3.16
C ARG A 86 -14.61 -0.22 -2.72
N LEU A 87 -14.01 -0.50 -1.56
CA LEU A 87 -14.04 -1.83 -0.94
C LEU A 87 -14.95 -1.78 0.29
N ASN A 88 -15.93 -2.68 0.35
CA ASN A 88 -16.81 -2.88 1.49
C ASN A 88 -16.74 -4.36 1.90
N GLY A 89 -15.89 -4.68 2.88
CA GLY A 89 -15.51 -6.06 3.16
C GLY A 89 -14.83 -6.70 1.94
N ASN A 90 -15.35 -7.83 1.48
CA ASN A 90 -14.86 -8.52 0.27
C ASN A 90 -15.47 -7.97 -1.03
N ASN A 91 -16.43 -7.04 -0.95
CA ASN A 91 -17.09 -6.47 -2.13
C ASN A 91 -16.29 -5.31 -2.71
N LYS A 92 -16.14 -5.31 -4.02
CA LYS A 92 -15.40 -4.30 -4.78
C LYS A 92 -16.32 -3.61 -5.78
N THR A 93 -16.48 -2.30 -5.65
CA THR A 93 -17.30 -1.47 -6.55
C THR A 93 -16.39 -0.54 -7.32
N LEU A 94 -16.46 -0.54 -8.65
CA LEU A 94 -15.73 0.43 -9.49
C LEU A 94 -16.30 1.82 -9.25
N LEU A 95 -15.42 2.79 -9.05
CA LEU A 95 -15.78 4.20 -9.01
C LEU A 95 -15.39 4.78 -10.36
N ASP A 96 -16.36 5.32 -11.09
CA ASP A 96 -16.09 6.01 -12.34
C ASP A 96 -15.26 7.28 -12.04
N GLU A 97 -14.17 7.45 -12.79
CA GLU A 97 -13.41 8.70 -12.77
C GLU A 97 -14.29 9.77 -13.43
N LYS A 98 -14.77 10.74 -12.65
CA LYS A 98 -15.46 11.94 -13.16
C LYS A 98 -14.49 12.83 -13.93
#